data_AF-A0A0G4NMQ8-F1
#
_entry.id   AF-A0A0G4NMQ8-F1
#
_cell.length_a   1.000
_cell.length_b   1.000
_cell.length_c   1.000
_cell.angle_alpha   90.00
_cell.angle_beta   90.00
_cell.angle_gamma   90.00
#
_symmetry.space_group_name_H-M   'P 1'
#
loop_
_entity.id
_entity.type
_entity.pdbx_description
1 polymer ?
#
loop_
_entity_poly.entity_id
_entity_poly.type
_entity_poly.pdbx_seq_one_letter_code
_entity_poly.pdbx_strand_id
1 'polypeptide(L)'
;MLSRTALRTRIRLASRPSQVNGLRCYSRIIQEHDVLLLRQKGARNATKRQVTPPIRSDTTFKAAWGVHVNGSDLIGRTLPCTIQDSKGNNMRLSEVTLAQYVTNIPRVATPVWLPGEFPPTGKIHTDLTPGT
;
A
#
# COMPACT_ATOMS: atom_id res chain seq x y z
N MET A 1 -49.59 26.44 -16.88
CA MET A 1 -49.30 25.87 -15.56
C MET A 1 -48.03 25.02 -15.67
N LEU A 2 -46.93 25.46 -15.03
CA LEU A 2 -45.60 24.84 -15.14
C LEU A 2 -45.51 23.65 -14.18
N SER A 3 -45.39 22.43 -14.72
CA SER A 3 -45.19 21.21 -13.94
C SER A 3 -43.72 21.08 -13.53
N ARG A 4 -43.43 21.11 -12.23
CA ARG A 4 -42.08 20.96 -11.68
C ARG A 4 -41.77 19.48 -11.47
N THR A 5 -41.09 18.86 -12.41
CA THR A 5 -40.58 17.48 -12.25
C THR A 5 -39.31 17.51 -11.41
N ALA A 6 -39.43 17.18 -10.12
CA ALA A 6 -38.28 17.04 -9.23
C ALA A 6 -37.54 15.72 -9.53
N LEU A 7 -36.37 15.81 -10.19
CA LEU A 7 -35.45 14.70 -10.36
C LEU A 7 -34.86 14.30 -9.00
N ARG A 8 -35.35 13.18 -8.46
CA ARG A 8 -34.88 12.60 -7.19
C ARG A 8 -33.56 11.86 -7.45
N THR A 9 -32.44 12.56 -7.42
CA THR A 9 -31.10 11.96 -7.46
C THR A 9 -30.91 11.10 -6.21
N ARG A 10 -30.92 9.78 -6.39
CA ARG A 10 -30.51 8.83 -5.34
C ARG A 10 -29.01 8.98 -5.13
N ILE A 11 -28.62 9.74 -4.11
CA ILE A 11 -27.27 9.70 -3.56
C ILE A 11 -27.04 8.25 -3.09
N ARG A 12 -26.19 7.50 -3.81
CA ARG A 12 -25.73 6.19 -3.33
C ARG A 12 -24.97 6.46 -2.03
N LEU A 13 -25.58 6.11 -0.89
CA LEU A 13 -24.87 6.06 0.38
C LEU A 13 -23.64 5.17 0.18
N ALA A 14 -22.46 5.73 0.42
CA ALA A 14 -21.22 4.98 0.45
C ALA A 14 -21.41 3.74 1.34
N SER A 15 -21.07 2.58 0.79
CA SER A 15 -21.11 1.30 1.49
C SER A 15 -20.39 1.44 2.84
N ARG A 16 -21.02 0.95 3.91
CA ARG A 16 -20.45 0.92 5.26
C ARG A 16 -18.99 0.44 5.21
N PRO A 17 -18.03 1.13 5.86
CA PRO A 17 -16.65 0.66 5.88
C PRO A 17 -16.62 -0.71 6.57
N SER A 18 -16.22 -1.74 5.82
CA SER A 18 -15.99 -3.07 6.37
C SER A 18 -14.81 -3.00 7.33
N GLN A 19 -15.08 -3.11 8.63
CA GLN A 19 -14.03 -3.23 9.65
C GLN A 19 -13.40 -4.62 9.56
N VAL A 20 -12.16 -4.68 9.10
CA VAL A 20 -11.29 -5.84 9.35
C VAL A 20 -10.06 -5.30 10.07
N ASN A 21 -9.99 -5.53 11.38
CA ASN A 21 -8.90 -5.15 12.29
C ASN A 21 -8.63 -3.64 12.43
N GLY A 22 -9.48 -2.92 13.16
CA GLY A 22 -9.13 -1.64 13.84
C GLY A 22 -8.74 -0.43 12.98
N LEU A 23 -8.51 -0.60 11.69
CA LEU A 23 -8.17 0.45 10.75
C LEU A 23 -9.44 0.78 9.95
N ARG A 24 -9.85 2.06 9.92
CA ARG A 24 -10.88 2.51 8.97
C ARG A 24 -10.35 2.28 7.57
N CYS A 25 -10.82 1.23 6.90
CA CYS A 25 -10.61 1.07 5.47
C CYS A 25 -11.54 2.07 4.76
N TYR A 26 -11.02 3.25 4.42
CA TYR A 26 -11.74 4.10 3.50
C TYR A 26 -11.59 3.50 2.10
N SER A 27 -12.72 3.17 1.50
CA SER A 27 -12.75 2.91 0.07
C SER A 27 -12.40 4.22 -0.63
N ARG A 28 -11.19 4.32 -1.17
CA ARG A 28 -10.71 5.48 -1.93
C ARG A 28 -10.14 5.05 -3.27
N ILE A 29 -10.20 5.98 -4.22
CA ILE A 29 -9.59 5.82 -5.54
C ILE A 29 -8.09 6.12 -5.40
N ILE A 30 -7.26 5.29 -6.01
CA ILE A 30 -5.80 5.50 -6.11
C ILE A 30 -5.56 6.69 -7.04
N GLN A 31 -4.83 7.68 -6.57
CA GLN A 31 -4.44 8.86 -7.32
C GLN A 31 -2.94 8.82 -7.63
N GLU A 32 -2.50 9.73 -8.51
CA GLU A 32 -1.08 9.93 -8.75
C GLU A 32 -0.38 10.42 -7.47
N HIS A 33 0.88 10.01 -7.29
CA HIS A 33 1.73 10.24 -6.14
C HIS A 33 1.30 9.55 -4.84
N ASP A 34 0.23 8.77 -4.85
CA ASP A 34 -0.14 7.94 -3.70
C ASP A 34 0.96 6.91 -3.40
N VAL A 35 1.16 6.68 -2.10
CA VAL A 35 2.06 5.66 -1.56
C VAL A 35 1.23 4.57 -0.89
N LEU A 36 1.40 3.33 -1.34
CA LEU A 36 0.57 2.20 -0.94
C LEU A 36 1.40 1.10 -0.30
N LEU A 37 0.71 0.26 0.48
CA LEU A 37 1.30 -0.99 0.95
C LEU A 37 0.98 -2.10 -0.06
N LEU A 38 2.04 -2.67 -0.63
CA LEU A 38 1.96 -3.85 -1.48
C LEU A 38 2.27 -5.10 -0.66
N ARG A 39 1.35 -6.07 -0.70
CA ARG A 39 1.53 -7.39 -0.11
C ARG A 39 1.53 -8.44 -1.20
N GLN A 40 2.65 -9.13 -1.34
CA GLN A 40 2.84 -10.20 -2.33
C GLN A 40 3.04 -11.55 -1.62
N LYS A 41 2.35 -12.56 -2.12
CA LYS A 41 2.53 -13.95 -1.69
C LYS A 41 3.56 -14.60 -2.61
N GLY A 42 4.68 -15.04 -2.04
CA GLY A 42 5.71 -15.81 -2.73
C GLY A 42 5.53 -17.32 -2.56
N ALA A 43 6.53 -18.07 -3.03
CA ALA A 43 6.60 -19.52 -2.86
C ALA A 43 6.60 -19.92 -1.38
N ARG A 44 6.11 -21.14 -1.08
CA ARG A 44 6.06 -21.71 0.28
C ARG A 44 5.34 -20.82 1.32
N ASN A 45 4.29 -20.12 0.92
CA ASN A 45 3.49 -19.22 1.78
C ASN A 45 4.26 -18.02 2.37
N ALA A 46 5.48 -17.73 1.90
CA ALA A 46 6.19 -16.52 2.31
C ALA A 46 5.40 -15.29 1.86
N THR A 47 5.14 -14.36 2.77
CA THR A 47 4.46 -13.09 2.45
C THR A 47 5.46 -11.95 2.61
N LYS A 48 5.69 -11.18 1.55
CA LYS A 48 6.50 -9.96 1.62
C LYS A 48 5.59 -8.75 1.54
N ARG A 49 5.86 -7.78 2.42
CA ARG A 49 5.22 -6.47 2.42
C ARG A 49 6.26 -5.44 2.00
N GLN A 50 5.86 -4.49 1.17
CA GLN A 50 6.72 -3.44 0.68
C GLN A 50 5.88 -2.18 0.52
N VAL A 51 6.46 -1.03 0.84
CA VAL A 51 5.84 0.27 0.54
C VAL A 51 6.23 0.64 -0.88
N THR A 52 5.24 1.00 -1.70
CA THR A 52 5.49 1.42 -3.08
C THR A 52 6.24 2.76 -3.09
N PRO A 53 7.04 3.06 -4.12
CA PRO A 53 7.38 4.45 -4.39
C PRO A 53 6.09 5.26 -4.70
N PRO A 54 6.15 6.59 -4.72
CA PRO A 54 5.05 7.43 -5.19
C PRO A 54 4.62 6.99 -6.59
N ILE A 55 3.36 6.58 -6.74
CA ILE A 55 2.85 6.01 -7.99
C ILE A 55 2.79 7.11 -9.05
N ARG A 56 3.30 6.84 -10.26
CA ARG A 56 3.13 7.72 -11.43
C ARG A 56 2.63 6.92 -12.62
N SER A 57 1.80 7.52 -13.47
CA SER A 57 1.20 6.84 -14.62
C SER A 57 2.22 6.39 -15.66
N ASP A 58 3.35 7.08 -15.74
CA ASP A 58 4.43 6.86 -16.71
C ASP A 58 5.52 5.90 -16.20
N THR A 59 5.45 5.45 -14.94
CA THR A 59 6.51 4.64 -14.33
C THR A 59 6.08 3.21 -14.04
N THR A 60 7.05 2.31 -14.18
CA THR A 60 7.03 0.96 -13.61
C THR A 60 7.85 0.96 -12.35
N PHE A 61 7.37 0.28 -11.29
CA PHE A 61 8.19 0.04 -10.11
C PHE A 61 8.42 -1.45 -9.89
N LYS A 62 9.55 -1.75 -9.22
CA LYS A 62 9.95 -3.11 -8.87
C LYS A 62 9.34 -3.48 -7.53
N ALA A 63 8.42 -4.43 -7.57
CA ALA A 63 7.86 -5.10 -6.41
C ALA A 63 8.84 -6.14 -5.83
N ALA A 64 8.40 -6.80 -4.76
CA ALA A 64 9.09 -7.93 -4.20
C ALA A 64 9.27 -9.05 -5.25
N TRP A 65 10.27 -9.91 -5.02
CA TRP A 65 10.56 -11.07 -5.88
C TRP A 65 10.89 -10.73 -7.35
N GLY A 66 11.32 -9.49 -7.60
CA GLY A 66 11.77 -9.04 -8.91
C GLY A 66 10.65 -8.87 -9.92
N VAL A 67 9.43 -8.64 -9.46
CA VAL A 67 8.28 -8.43 -10.34
C VAL A 67 8.06 -6.93 -10.59
N HIS A 68 7.52 -6.59 -11.76
CA HIS A 68 7.25 -5.21 -12.15
C HIS A 68 5.75 -4.92 -12.15
N VAL A 69 5.39 -3.71 -11.74
CA VAL A 69 4.01 -3.21 -11.74
C VAL A 69 3.98 -1.86 -12.43
N ASN A 70 3.09 -1.69 -13.40
CA ASN A 70 2.82 -0.41 -14.03
C ASN A 70 1.99 0.48 -13.11
N GLY A 71 2.40 1.73 -12.93
CA GLY A 71 1.63 2.71 -12.16
C GLY A 71 0.32 3.10 -12.83
N SER A 72 0.27 3.15 -14.18
CA SER A 72 -0.96 3.39 -14.95
C SER A 72 -2.07 2.39 -14.62
N ASP A 73 -1.72 1.13 -14.39
CA ASP A 73 -2.69 0.07 -14.06
C ASP A 73 -3.27 0.25 -12.66
N LEU A 74 -2.61 1.01 -11.78
CA LEU A 74 -3.04 1.22 -10.39
C LEU A 74 -3.96 2.43 -10.25
N ILE A 75 -3.62 3.54 -10.92
CA ILE A 75 -4.36 4.79 -10.83
C ILE A 75 -5.81 4.57 -11.28
N GLY A 76 -6.75 5.11 -10.52
CA GLY A 76 -8.19 4.94 -10.78
C GLY A 76 -8.80 3.67 -10.16
N ARG A 77 -8.02 2.71 -9.67
CA ARG A 77 -8.58 1.56 -8.92
C ARG A 77 -9.03 1.98 -7.53
N THR A 78 -10.00 1.24 -6.98
CA THR A 78 -10.53 1.45 -5.63
C THR A 78 -9.83 0.54 -4.62
N LEU A 79 -9.33 1.11 -3.53
CA LEU A 79 -8.71 0.34 -2.44
C LEU A 79 -9.74 -0.22 -1.45
N PRO A 80 -9.45 -1.35 -0.78
CA PRO A 80 -8.35 -2.27 -1.07
C PRO A 80 -8.64 -3.08 -2.33
N CYS A 81 -7.63 -3.30 -3.17
CA CYS A 81 -7.77 -4.08 -4.40
C CYS A 81 -6.71 -5.19 -4.51
N THR A 82 -6.98 -6.13 -5.42
CA THR A 82 -6.03 -7.15 -5.84
C THR A 82 -5.64 -6.87 -7.28
N ILE A 83 -4.34 -6.94 -7.56
CA ILE A 83 -3.77 -6.80 -8.90
C ILE A 83 -2.99 -8.08 -9.24
N GLN A 84 -2.78 -8.32 -10.52
CA GLN A 84 -1.87 -9.37 -10.97
C GLN A 84 -0.52 -8.77 -11.31
N ASP A 85 0.52 -9.50 -10.97
CA ASP A 85 1.89 -9.17 -11.29
C ASP A 85 2.23 -9.62 -12.73
N SER A 86 3.40 -9.25 -13.26
CA SER A 86 3.79 -9.64 -14.63
C SER A 86 3.97 -11.16 -14.83
N LYS A 87 3.96 -11.94 -13.75
CA LYS A 87 4.05 -13.41 -13.74
C LYS A 87 2.69 -14.06 -13.42
N GLY A 88 1.61 -13.29 -13.36
CA GLY A 88 0.25 -13.76 -13.05
C GLY A 88 -0.05 -14.02 -11.56
N ASN A 89 0.86 -13.69 -10.64
CA ASN A 89 0.58 -13.86 -9.21
C ASN A 89 -0.28 -12.71 -8.67
N ASN A 90 -1.20 -13.06 -7.78
CA ASN A 90 -2.06 -12.09 -7.10
C ASN A 90 -1.28 -11.31 -6.04
N MET A 91 -1.41 -10.00 -6.08
CA MET A 91 -0.88 -9.09 -5.07
C MET A 91 -1.98 -8.19 -4.54
N ARG A 92 -1.94 -7.91 -3.24
CA ARG A 92 -2.94 -7.09 -2.55
C ARG A 92 -2.38 -5.72 -2.26
N LEU A 93 -3.14 -4.69 -2.60
CA LEU A 93 -2.87 -3.30 -2.30
C LEU A 93 -3.80 -2.79 -1.21
N SER A 94 -3.23 -2.06 -0.28
CA SER A 94 -3.97 -1.35 0.76
C SER A 94 -3.32 0.00 1.05
N GLU A 95 -4.06 0.86 1.74
CA GLU A 95 -3.49 2.07 2.32
C GLU A 95 -2.31 1.73 3.22
N VAL A 96 -1.30 2.61 3.22
CA VAL A 96 -0.14 2.48 4.08
C VAL A 96 -0.43 3.15 5.42
N THR A 97 -0.14 2.45 6.52
CA THR A 97 -0.16 3.05 7.86
C THR A 97 1.22 3.59 8.21
N LEU A 98 1.29 4.55 9.14
CA LEU A 98 2.58 5.10 9.60
C LEU A 98 3.52 4.01 10.13
N ALA A 99 3.01 3.06 10.93
CA ALA A 99 3.79 1.94 11.43
C ALA A 99 4.35 1.05 10.31
N GLN A 100 3.58 0.84 9.24
CA GLN A 100 4.04 0.10 8.05
C GLN A 100 5.06 0.89 7.25
N TYR A 101 4.90 2.22 7.17
CA TYR A 101 5.85 3.09 6.51
C TYR A 101 7.23 3.00 7.17
N VAL A 102 7.27 3.14 8.50
CA VAL A 102 8.52 3.07 9.29
C VAL A 102 9.15 1.66 9.25
N THR A 103 8.35 0.60 9.23
CA THR A 103 8.88 -0.77 9.29
C THR A 103 9.37 -1.32 7.96
N ASN A 104 8.87 -0.81 6.83
CA ASN A 104 9.15 -1.38 5.50
C ASN A 104 10.06 -0.53 4.61
N ILE A 105 10.45 0.68 5.03
CA ILE A 105 11.35 1.56 4.29
C ILE A 105 12.79 1.40 4.81
N PRO A 106 13.82 1.54 3.95
CA PRO A 106 15.21 1.58 4.39
C PRO A 106 15.41 2.63 5.49
N ARG A 107 16.04 2.22 6.60
CA ARG A 107 16.26 3.11 7.74
C ARG A 107 17.37 4.10 7.40
N VAL A 108 17.02 5.39 7.31
CA VAL A 108 17.99 6.50 7.17
C VAL A 108 18.36 7.10 8.52
N ALA A 109 17.54 6.86 9.56
CA ALA A 109 17.81 7.22 10.95
C ALA A 109 17.19 6.17 11.90
N THR A 110 17.72 6.08 13.12
CA THR A 110 17.15 5.25 14.19
C THR A 110 15.86 5.90 14.69
N PRO A 111 14.68 5.27 14.55
CA PRO A 111 13.44 5.84 15.08
C PRO A 111 13.54 5.97 16.61
N VAL A 112 13.09 7.11 17.13
CA VAL A 112 12.96 7.33 18.57
C VAL A 112 11.75 6.53 19.05
N TRP A 113 12.02 5.36 19.63
CA TRP A 113 11.01 4.58 20.33
C TRP A 113 10.78 5.20 21.69
N LEU A 114 9.52 5.33 22.09
CA LEU A 114 9.22 5.62 23.49
C LEU A 114 9.74 4.45 24.34
N PRO A 115 10.30 4.73 25.54
CA PRO A 115 10.82 3.67 26.40
C PRO A 115 9.72 2.63 26.70
N GLY A 116 9.90 1.40 26.21
CA GLY A 116 8.96 0.29 26.35
C GLY A 116 8.53 -0.39 25.04
N GLU A 117 8.68 0.26 23.89
CA GLU A 117 8.33 -0.32 22.58
C GLU A 117 9.58 -0.68 21.77
N PHE A 118 10.17 -1.84 22.03
CA PHE A 118 11.28 -2.35 21.23
C PHE A 118 10.78 -3.03 19.95
N PRO A 119 11.42 -2.81 18.78
CA PRO A 119 11.07 -3.54 17.57
C PRO A 119 11.41 -5.03 17.70
N PRO A 120 10.63 -5.94 17.07
CA PRO A 120 11.00 -7.35 17.01
C PRO A 120 12.37 -7.48 16.31
N THR A 121 13.28 -8.16 16.98
CA THR A 121 14.68 -8.38 16.59
C THR A 121 14.79 -8.98 15.18
N GLY A 122 14.98 -8.12 14.19
CA GLY A 122 15.34 -8.49 12.82
C GLY A 122 16.75 -7.99 12.51
N LYS A 123 17.61 -8.91 12.07
CA LYS A 123 19.06 -8.80 11.91
C LYS A 123 19.52 -7.46 11.31
N ILE A 124 20.34 -6.73 12.06
CA ILE A 124 21.12 -5.60 11.59
C ILE A 124 22.27 -6.19 10.75
N HIS A 125 22.28 -5.93 9.45
CA HIS A 125 23.47 -6.21 8.62
C HIS A 125 24.48 -5.10 8.92
N THR A 126 25.49 -5.41 9.73
CA THR A 126 26.62 -4.53 10.01
C THR A 126 27.61 -4.61 8.86
N ASP A 127 27.48 -3.71 7.88
CA ASP A 127 28.57 -3.41 6.95
C ASP A 127 29.24 -2.12 7.43
N LEU A 128 30.19 -2.28 8.34
CA LEU A 128 31.23 -1.30 8.61
C LEU A 128 32.56 -1.99 8.36
N THR A 129 33.05 -1.91 7.13
CA THR A 129 34.47 -2.14 6.81
C THR A 129 35.25 -0.90 7.24
N PRO A 130 36.24 -1.02 8.14
CA PRO A 130 37.19 0.06 8.38
C PRO A 130 38.13 0.16 7.18
N GLY A 131 38.14 1.31 6.51
CA GLY A 131 39.16 1.64 5.52
C GLY A 131 40.53 1.70 6.21
N THR A 132 41.52 1.07 5.60
CA THR A 132 42.95 1.22 5.91
C THR A 132 43.58 2.12 4.86
#